data_AF-A0AA41SY63-F1
#
_entry.id   AF-A0AA41SY63-F1
#
_cell.length_a   1.000
_cell.length_b   1.000
_cell.length_c   1.000
_cell.angle_alpha   90.00
_cell.angle_beta   90.00
_cell.angle_gamma   90.00
#
_symmetry.space_group_name_H-M   'P 1'
#
loop_
_entity.id
_entity.type
_entity.pdbx_description
1 polymer ?
#
loop_
_entity_poly.entity_id
_entity_poly.type
_entity_poly.pdbx_seq_one_letter_code
_entity_poly.pdbx_strand_id
1 'polypeptide(L)'
;MSPVKTPRETQLRIGKILETLNQLIPPRPFTHVNTTTSATHSTVSILNPRHTYCRGDQLDVLLEARDHLGRRKEYGGDFLRARMSSPVLKAGTSGKVTDFNNGTYLVSFTLFWQGHVSLSLLLIHPSEGVSALWRARNQGYDKIIFKGKFVNGTSEVFTECSLTPNSSTELCTYLYGRDQEAFYCEKPPHMPCEALTHVNTKNQEISYLTVKEKSLFHK
;
A
#
# COMPACT_ATOMS: atom_id res chain seq x y z
N MET A 1 29.63 -1.96 -20.52
CA MET A 1 28.64 -0.90 -20.19
C MET A 1 27.28 -1.41 -20.64
N SER A 2 26.35 -1.63 -19.72
CA SER A 2 24.97 -1.99 -20.09
C SER A 2 24.36 -0.84 -20.90
N PRO A 3 23.64 -1.09 -22.01
CA PRO A 3 23.03 -0.02 -22.78
C PRO A 3 22.01 0.71 -21.91
N VAL A 4 22.13 2.04 -21.82
CA VAL A 4 21.15 2.90 -21.17
C VAL A 4 19.84 2.75 -21.94
N LYS A 5 18.83 2.18 -21.29
CA LYS A 5 17.51 1.94 -21.89
C LYS A 5 16.86 3.28 -22.24
N THR A 6 16.14 3.32 -23.35
CA THR A 6 15.48 4.55 -23.77
C THR A 6 14.34 4.91 -22.80
N PRO A 7 13.99 6.20 -22.63
CA PRO A 7 12.88 6.62 -21.77
C PRO A 7 11.56 5.89 -22.06
N ARG A 8 11.29 5.60 -23.33
CA ARG A 8 10.09 4.88 -23.79
C ARG A 8 10.06 3.41 -23.35
N GLU A 9 11.20 2.72 -23.40
CA GLU A 9 11.31 1.33 -22.93
C GLU A 9 11.10 1.23 -21.41
N THR A 10 11.64 2.20 -20.67
CA THR A 10 11.47 2.29 -19.22
C THR A 10 10.01 2.52 -18.86
N GLN A 11 9.33 3.47 -19.52
CA GLN A 11 7.89 3.71 -19.32
C GLN A 11 7.04 2.48 -19.63
N LEU A 12 7.33 1.77 -20.73
CA LEU A 12 6.59 0.55 -21.08
C LEU A 12 6.77 -0.55 -20.02
N ARG A 13 7.98 -0.70 -19.47
CA ARG A 13 8.26 -1.65 -18.39
C ARG A 13 7.52 -1.27 -17.10
N ILE A 14 7.52 0.01 -16.75
CA ILE A 14 6.76 0.53 -15.59
C ILE A 14 5.27 0.24 -15.78
N GLY A 15 4.70 0.51 -16.96
CA GLY A 15 3.31 0.22 -17.28
C GLY A 15 2.94 -1.25 -17.07
N LYS A 16 3.77 -2.18 -17.58
CA LYS A 16 3.57 -3.63 -17.38
C LYS A 16 3.61 -4.05 -15.91
N ILE A 17 4.52 -3.46 -15.12
CA ILE A 17 4.61 -3.72 -13.68
C ILE A 17 3.35 -3.22 -12.98
N LEU A 18 2.90 -2.00 -13.28
CA LEU A 18 1.68 -1.43 -12.71
C LEU A 18 0.44 -2.25 -13.07
N GLU A 19 0.33 -2.72 -14.30
CA GLU A 19 -0.75 -3.61 -14.73
C GLU A 19 -0.76 -4.92 -13.93
N THR A 20 0.41 -5.53 -13.76
CA THR A 20 0.56 -6.75 -12.95
C THR A 20 0.14 -6.51 -11.50
N LEU A 21 0.55 -5.38 -10.90
CA LEU A 21 0.17 -5.01 -9.54
C LEU A 21 -1.33 -4.76 -9.40
N ASN A 22 -1.96 -4.12 -10.40
CA ASN A 22 -3.40 -3.88 -10.42
C ASN A 22 -4.20 -5.19 -10.53
N GLN A 23 -3.68 -6.20 -11.22
CA GLN A 23 -4.30 -7.53 -11.28
C GLN A 23 -4.24 -8.26 -9.93
N LEU A 24 -3.18 -8.04 -9.14
CA LEU A 24 -3.04 -8.62 -7.79
C LEU A 24 -3.98 -7.98 -6.76
N ILE A 25 -4.40 -6.73 -6.99
CA ILE A 25 -5.31 -5.99 -6.10
C ILE A 25 -6.52 -5.52 -6.92
N PRO A 26 -7.44 -6.45 -7.26
CA PRO A 26 -8.58 -6.11 -8.09
C PRO A 26 -9.49 -5.08 -7.41
N PRO A 27 -10.21 -4.25 -8.18
CA PRO A 27 -11.25 -3.38 -7.66
C PRO A 27 -12.31 -4.16 -6.89
N ARG A 28 -12.53 -3.80 -5.62
CA ARG A 28 -13.59 -4.36 -4.76
C ARG A 28 -14.49 -3.20 -4.32
N PRO A 29 -15.68 -3.04 -4.92
CA PRO A 29 -16.57 -1.94 -4.56
C PRO A 29 -17.06 -2.10 -3.12
N PHE A 30 -16.97 -1.02 -2.35
CA PHE A 30 -17.47 -0.97 -0.98
C PHE A 30 -18.88 -0.37 -0.95
N THR A 31 -19.88 -1.19 -0.65
CA THR A 31 -21.28 -0.74 -0.54
C THR A 31 -21.70 -0.54 0.91
N HIS A 32 -21.42 -1.51 1.78
CA HIS A 32 -21.85 -1.51 3.18
C HIS A 32 -20.89 -2.33 4.06
N VAL A 33 -20.69 -1.93 5.33
CA VAL A 33 -19.76 -2.63 6.24
C VAL A 33 -20.17 -4.09 6.46
N ASN A 34 -21.48 -4.38 6.49
CA ASN A 34 -21.96 -5.74 6.70
C ASN A 34 -21.49 -6.77 5.66
N THR A 35 -21.09 -6.33 4.47
CA THR A 35 -20.61 -7.21 3.38
C THR A 35 -19.09 -7.41 3.39
N THR A 36 -18.37 -6.71 4.25
CA THR A 36 -16.91 -6.86 4.38
C THR A 36 -16.56 -8.03 5.27
N THR A 37 -15.32 -8.53 5.14
CA THR A 37 -14.83 -9.66 5.92
C THR A 37 -14.87 -9.38 7.42
N SER A 38 -15.48 -10.30 8.18
CA SER A 38 -15.64 -10.26 9.63
C SER A 38 -14.78 -11.34 10.26
N ALA A 39 -13.74 -10.94 10.99
CA ALA A 39 -12.87 -11.88 11.70
C ALA A 39 -13.64 -12.76 12.71
N THR A 40 -14.66 -12.22 13.36
CA THR A 40 -15.50 -12.93 14.34
C THR A 40 -16.39 -14.02 13.75
N HIS A 41 -16.84 -13.86 12.51
CA HIS A 41 -17.71 -14.82 11.84
C HIS A 41 -16.92 -15.80 10.97
N SER A 42 -15.70 -15.44 10.58
CA SER A 42 -14.83 -16.29 9.79
C SER A 42 -14.37 -17.51 10.59
N THR A 43 -14.13 -18.62 9.90
CA THR A 43 -13.76 -19.88 10.55
C THR A 43 -12.37 -20.33 10.15
N VAL A 44 -11.70 -21.04 11.05
CA VAL A 44 -10.33 -21.51 10.87
C VAL A 44 -10.28 -22.99 11.24
N SER A 45 -9.67 -23.82 10.40
CA SER A 45 -9.47 -25.25 10.66
C SER A 45 -8.05 -25.69 10.31
N ILE A 46 -7.47 -26.57 11.13
CA ILE A 46 -6.19 -27.21 10.83
C ILE A 46 -6.46 -28.33 9.82
N LEU A 47 -5.72 -28.32 8.71
CA LEU A 47 -5.81 -29.37 7.71
C LEU A 47 -4.95 -30.57 8.12
N ASN A 48 -5.53 -31.78 8.00
CA ASN A 48 -4.87 -33.04 8.31
C ASN A 48 -4.15 -33.03 9.68
N PRO A 49 -4.86 -32.75 10.79
CA PRO A 49 -4.25 -32.63 12.11
C PRO A 49 -3.56 -33.94 12.52
N ARG A 50 -2.36 -33.82 13.08
CA ARG A 50 -1.58 -34.94 13.61
C ARG A 50 -1.43 -34.80 15.11
N HIS A 51 -1.30 -35.93 15.81
CA HIS A 51 -1.01 -35.94 17.24
C HIS A 51 0.39 -35.37 17.55
N THR A 52 1.35 -35.61 16.65
CA THR A 52 2.74 -35.17 16.80
C THR A 52 3.24 -34.57 15.50
N TYR A 53 4.03 -33.50 15.62
CA TYR A 53 4.70 -32.86 14.51
C TYR A 53 6.22 -32.85 14.75
N CYS A 54 6.98 -33.02 13.68
CA CYS A 54 8.41 -32.93 13.67
C CYS A 54 8.86 -31.50 13.34
N ARG A 55 10.08 -31.14 13.77
CA ARG A 55 10.72 -29.90 13.33
C ARG A 55 10.92 -29.97 11.81
N GLY A 56 10.49 -28.92 11.12
CA GLY A 56 10.52 -28.83 9.66
C GLY A 56 9.20 -29.20 8.99
N ASP A 57 8.26 -29.84 9.72
CA ASP A 57 6.92 -30.12 9.19
C ASP A 57 6.18 -28.83 8.84
N GLN A 58 5.25 -28.94 7.90
CA GLN A 58 4.28 -27.89 7.61
C GLN A 58 2.97 -28.14 8.36
N LEU A 59 2.48 -27.09 9.01
CA LEU A 59 1.16 -27.01 9.60
C LEU A 59 0.29 -26.10 8.74
N ASP A 60 -0.65 -26.72 8.03
CA ASP A 60 -1.56 -26.03 7.13
C ASP A 60 -2.88 -25.72 7.82
N VAL A 61 -3.35 -24.50 7.62
CA VAL A 61 -4.57 -23.97 8.22
C VAL A 61 -5.45 -23.40 7.10
N LEU A 62 -6.69 -23.86 7.02
CA LEU A 62 -7.70 -23.30 6.13
C LEU A 62 -8.47 -22.20 6.86
N LEU A 63 -8.44 -21.00 6.30
CA LEU A 63 -9.31 -19.89 6.68
C LEU A 63 -10.45 -19.79 5.67
N GLU A 64 -11.67 -19.76 6.18
CA GLU A 64 -12.87 -19.46 5.42
C GLU A 64 -13.40 -18.09 5.86
N ALA A 65 -13.22 -17.09 5.00
CA ALA A 65 -13.64 -15.73 5.26
C ALA A 65 -15.16 -15.61 5.12
N ARG A 66 -15.77 -14.95 6.10
CA ARG A 66 -17.20 -14.66 6.14
C ARG A 66 -17.44 -13.19 6.39
N ASP A 67 -18.55 -12.68 5.89
CA ASP A 67 -18.97 -11.31 6.15
C ASP A 67 -19.58 -11.14 7.55
N HIS A 68 -19.98 -9.92 7.91
CA HIS A 68 -20.59 -9.65 9.22
C HIS A 68 -22.00 -10.23 9.38
N LEU A 69 -22.59 -10.77 8.30
CA LEU A 69 -23.85 -11.52 8.34
C LEU A 69 -23.63 -13.04 8.36
N GLY A 70 -22.36 -13.48 8.49
CA GLY A 70 -21.98 -14.89 8.53
C GLY A 70 -21.99 -15.60 7.18
N ARG A 71 -22.19 -14.87 6.06
CA ARG A 71 -22.18 -15.45 4.71
C ARG A 71 -20.75 -15.63 4.24
N ARG A 72 -20.47 -16.72 3.51
CA ARG A 72 -19.14 -16.96 2.93
C ARG A 72 -18.81 -15.86 1.92
N LYS A 73 -17.58 -15.36 1.94
CA LYS A 73 -17.06 -14.44 0.92
C LYS A 73 -16.92 -15.18 -0.41
N GLU A 74 -17.15 -14.49 -1.51
CA GLU A 74 -17.03 -15.05 -2.87
C GLU A 74 -15.70 -14.68 -3.54
N TYR A 75 -14.89 -13.87 -2.86
CA TYR A 75 -13.62 -13.37 -3.37
C TYR A 75 -12.62 -13.19 -2.23
N GLY A 76 -11.34 -13.12 -2.60
CA GLY A 76 -10.25 -12.85 -1.67
C GLY A 76 -9.78 -11.38 -1.72
N GLY A 77 -8.52 -11.19 -1.33
CA GLY A 77 -7.81 -9.91 -1.28
C GLY A 77 -7.73 -9.29 0.11
N ASP A 78 -8.14 -10.02 1.17
CA ASP A 78 -8.02 -9.53 2.54
C ASP A 78 -6.54 -9.40 2.93
N PHE A 79 -6.20 -8.32 3.64
CA PHE A 79 -4.87 -8.15 4.18
C PHE A 79 -4.77 -8.87 5.53
N LEU A 80 -4.22 -10.08 5.47
CA LEU A 80 -4.10 -10.99 6.61
C LEU A 80 -2.66 -11.03 7.12
N ARG A 81 -2.49 -11.10 8.43
CA ARG A 81 -1.21 -11.40 9.08
C ARG A 81 -1.28 -12.73 9.79
N ALA A 82 -0.48 -13.68 9.30
CA ALA A 82 -0.30 -14.97 9.91
C ALA A 82 1.00 -15.01 10.72
N ARG A 83 0.91 -15.36 12.01
CA ARG A 83 2.05 -15.45 12.91
C ARG A 83 2.00 -16.75 13.72
N MET A 84 3.12 -17.45 13.79
CA MET A 84 3.38 -18.47 14.79
C MET A 84 4.36 -17.92 15.81
N SER A 85 4.15 -18.21 17.09
CA SER A 85 5.04 -17.75 18.16
C SER A 85 5.15 -18.74 19.30
N SER A 86 6.27 -18.69 20.02
CA SER A 86 6.48 -19.40 21.28
C SER A 86 7.05 -18.43 22.30
N PRO A 87 6.26 -17.96 23.29
CA PRO A 87 6.73 -17.05 24.33
C PRO A 87 7.90 -17.63 25.14
N VAL A 88 7.85 -18.93 25.43
CA VAL A 88 8.89 -19.65 26.20
C VAL A 88 10.25 -19.57 25.50
N LEU A 89 10.27 -19.77 24.19
CA LEU A 89 11.49 -19.71 23.39
C LEU A 89 11.82 -18.30 22.89
N LYS A 90 10.97 -17.31 23.18
CA LYS A 90 11.05 -15.95 22.63
C LYS A 90 11.20 -15.94 21.09
N ALA A 91 10.52 -16.89 20.44
CA ALA A 91 10.63 -17.12 19.00
C ALA A 91 9.32 -16.79 18.28
N GLY A 92 9.43 -16.38 17.01
CA GLY A 92 8.28 -16.12 16.16
C GLY A 92 8.63 -16.19 14.68
N THR A 93 7.66 -16.60 13.87
CA THR A 93 7.77 -16.64 12.42
C THR A 93 6.45 -16.25 11.77
N SER A 94 6.51 -15.80 10.53
CA SER A 94 5.33 -15.56 9.69
C SER A 94 4.85 -16.87 9.05
N GLY A 95 3.53 -16.99 8.87
CA GLY A 95 2.93 -18.01 8.01
C GLY A 95 2.85 -17.51 6.56
N LYS A 96 2.94 -18.41 5.59
CA LYS A 96 2.68 -18.12 4.18
C LYS A 96 1.18 -18.14 3.94
N VAL A 97 0.60 -17.02 3.54
CA VAL A 97 -0.81 -16.92 3.17
C VAL A 97 -0.94 -17.09 1.65
N THR A 98 -1.79 -18.02 1.24
CA THR A 98 -2.17 -18.26 -0.16
C THR A 98 -3.65 -18.00 -0.29
N ASP A 99 -4.02 -17.00 -1.08
CA ASP A 99 -5.40 -16.63 -1.34
C ASP A 99 -5.91 -17.40 -2.56
N PHE A 100 -6.99 -18.17 -2.40
CA PHE A 100 -7.64 -18.90 -3.50
C PHE A 100 -8.63 -18.03 -4.28
N ASN A 101 -8.80 -16.77 -3.87
CA ASN A 101 -9.66 -15.76 -4.47
C ASN A 101 -11.14 -16.17 -4.59
N ASN A 102 -11.60 -17.01 -3.66
CA ASN A 102 -12.97 -17.51 -3.56
C ASN A 102 -13.53 -17.42 -2.13
N GLY A 103 -12.94 -16.54 -1.31
CA GLY A 103 -13.24 -16.41 0.12
C GLY A 103 -12.53 -17.42 1.03
N THR A 104 -11.66 -18.28 0.48
CA THR A 104 -10.83 -19.20 1.27
C THR A 104 -9.35 -18.91 1.11
N TYR A 105 -8.60 -19.13 2.19
CA TYR A 105 -7.16 -18.92 2.24
C TYR A 105 -6.48 -20.14 2.87
N LEU A 106 -5.36 -20.57 2.29
CA LEU A 106 -4.46 -21.52 2.91
C LEU A 106 -3.33 -20.78 3.61
N VAL A 107 -3.16 -21.01 4.90
CA VAL A 107 -2.06 -20.49 5.70
C VAL A 107 -1.14 -21.63 6.10
N SER A 108 0.09 -21.61 5.59
CA SER A 108 1.10 -22.64 5.87
C SER A 108 2.15 -22.11 6.84
N PHE A 109 2.36 -22.83 7.94
CA PHE A 109 3.43 -22.55 8.91
C PHE A 109 4.49 -23.65 8.86
N THR A 110 5.76 -23.27 8.71
CA THR A 110 6.87 -24.20 8.93
C THR A 110 7.20 -24.27 10.42
N LEU A 111 7.23 -25.48 10.98
CA LEU A 111 7.48 -25.73 12.40
C LEU A 111 8.99 -25.72 12.69
N PHE A 112 9.55 -24.54 12.98
CA PHE A 112 11.00 -24.37 13.13
C PHE A 112 11.60 -24.88 14.45
N TRP A 113 10.79 -25.14 15.48
CA TRP A 113 11.27 -25.56 16.80
C TRP A 113 10.30 -26.53 17.48
N GLN A 114 10.83 -27.28 18.43
CA GLN A 114 10.04 -28.19 19.28
C GLN A 114 9.34 -27.42 20.40
N GLY A 115 8.16 -27.89 20.80
CA GLY A 115 7.40 -27.38 21.93
C GLY A 115 6.08 -26.75 21.51
N HIS A 116 5.39 -26.14 22.48
CA HIS A 116 4.12 -25.48 22.22
C HIS A 116 4.29 -24.21 21.37
N VAL A 117 3.40 -24.06 20.40
CA VAL A 117 3.31 -22.88 19.54
C VAL A 117 1.90 -22.30 19.62
N SER A 118 1.81 -20.98 19.56
CA SER A 118 0.55 -20.24 19.41
C SER A 118 0.48 -19.68 17.99
N LEU A 119 -0.60 -20.01 17.30
CA LEU A 119 -0.93 -19.45 15.99
C LEU A 119 -1.85 -18.24 16.16
N SER A 120 -1.60 -17.21 15.35
CA SER A 120 -2.41 -16.00 15.30
C SER A 120 -2.65 -15.64 13.84
N LEU A 121 -3.93 -15.55 13.48
CA LEU A 121 -4.39 -15.01 12.20
C LEU A 121 -5.12 -13.70 12.48
N LEU A 122 -4.58 -12.59 12.00
CA LEU A 122 -5.16 -11.27 12.17
C LEU A 122 -5.63 -10.72 10.83
N LEU A 123 -6.91 -10.41 10.74
CA LEU A 123 -7.46 -9.55 9.69
C LEU A 123 -7.04 -8.10 9.96
N ILE A 124 -6.13 -7.56 9.14
CA ILE A 124 -5.71 -6.15 9.23
C ILE A 124 -6.74 -5.28 8.51
N HIS A 125 -7.01 -5.57 7.24
CA HIS A 125 -8.04 -4.91 6.44
C HIS A 125 -8.81 -5.91 5.58
N PRO A 126 -10.13 -5.77 5.44
CA PRO A 126 -10.89 -6.55 4.47
C PRO A 126 -10.53 -6.13 3.04
N SER A 127 -10.75 -7.01 2.07
CA SER A 127 -10.41 -6.82 0.66
C SER A 127 -10.96 -5.52 0.03
N GLU A 128 -12.13 -5.07 0.47
CA GLU A 128 -12.71 -3.77 0.08
C GLU A 128 -11.85 -2.61 0.57
N GLY A 129 -11.35 -2.69 1.80
CA GLY A 129 -10.45 -1.68 2.37
C GLY A 129 -9.08 -1.69 1.68
N VAL A 130 -8.54 -2.88 1.38
CA VAL A 130 -7.29 -3.02 0.63
C VAL A 130 -7.42 -2.41 -0.77
N SER A 131 -8.52 -2.70 -1.46
CA SER A 131 -8.80 -2.15 -2.78
C SER A 131 -8.96 -0.62 -2.75
N ALA A 132 -9.68 -0.09 -1.74
CA ALA A 132 -9.84 1.34 -1.55
C ALA A 132 -8.50 2.04 -1.28
N LEU A 133 -7.63 1.46 -0.43
CA LEU A 133 -6.29 1.99 -0.17
C LEU A 133 -5.41 1.96 -1.42
N TRP A 134 -5.45 0.88 -2.20
CA TRP A 134 -4.69 0.77 -3.44
C TRP A 134 -5.10 1.83 -4.45
N ARG A 135 -6.41 2.00 -4.68
CA ARG A 135 -6.96 3.06 -5.53
C ARG A 135 -6.55 4.45 -5.02
N ALA A 136 -6.77 4.73 -3.74
CA ALA A 136 -6.45 6.03 -3.13
C ALA A 136 -4.95 6.35 -3.11
N ARG A 137 -4.08 5.33 -3.09
CA ARG A 137 -2.63 5.49 -3.26
C ARG A 137 -2.28 5.90 -4.69
N ASN A 138 -2.91 5.27 -5.68
CA ASN A 138 -2.58 5.45 -7.08
C ASN A 138 -3.29 6.65 -7.74
N GLN A 139 -4.25 7.28 -7.06
CA GLN A 139 -5.07 8.35 -7.62
C GLN A 139 -4.41 9.75 -7.60
N GLY A 140 -3.33 10.01 -6.87
CA GLY A 140 -2.69 11.33 -6.99
C GLY A 140 -1.45 11.61 -6.13
N TYR A 141 -0.63 12.52 -6.67
CA TYR A 141 0.60 13.07 -6.07
C TYR A 141 0.35 14.34 -5.23
N ASP A 142 -0.89 14.85 -5.21
CA ASP A 142 -1.27 16.11 -4.55
C ASP A 142 -1.44 15.97 -3.02
N LYS A 143 -0.89 14.91 -2.43
CA LYS A 143 -0.89 14.73 -0.97
C LYS A 143 0.14 15.63 -0.30
N ILE A 144 1.13 16.09 -1.05
CA ILE A 144 2.23 16.92 -0.58
C ILE A 144 2.25 18.21 -1.39
N ILE A 145 2.09 19.32 -0.71
CA ILE A 145 2.31 20.65 -1.28
C ILE A 145 3.79 20.96 -1.10
N PHE A 146 4.45 21.37 -2.18
CA PHE A 146 5.80 21.92 -2.14
C PHE A 146 5.71 23.44 -2.30
N LYS A 147 6.38 24.20 -1.42
CA LYS A 147 6.47 25.66 -1.51
C LYS A 147 7.92 26.09 -1.61
N GLY A 148 8.27 26.75 -2.70
CA GLY A 148 9.58 27.33 -2.92
C GLY A 148 9.65 28.72 -2.30
N LYS A 149 10.72 29.00 -1.55
CA LYS A 149 11.05 30.32 -1.01
C LYS A 149 12.09 30.98 -1.91
N PHE A 150 11.70 32.06 -2.57
CA PHE A 150 12.60 32.87 -3.38
C PHE A 150 12.99 34.16 -2.64
N VAL A 151 14.27 34.52 -2.68
CA VAL A 151 14.82 35.66 -1.94
C VAL A 151 15.66 36.54 -2.87
N ASN A 152 15.36 37.85 -2.88
CA ASN A 152 16.18 38.84 -3.56
C ASN A 152 16.34 40.07 -2.65
N GLY A 153 17.53 40.25 -2.07
CA GLY A 153 17.79 41.27 -1.04
C GLY A 153 16.95 41.02 0.21
N THR A 154 16.12 41.98 0.58
CA THR A 154 15.18 41.88 1.73
C THR A 154 13.81 41.32 1.34
N SER A 155 13.54 41.15 0.04
CA SER A 155 12.25 40.65 -0.44
C SER A 155 12.24 39.13 -0.46
N GLU A 156 11.19 38.54 0.11
CA GLU A 156 10.92 37.11 0.05
C GLU A 156 9.53 36.82 -0.52
N VAL A 157 9.44 35.80 -1.37
CA VAL A 157 8.18 35.36 -1.99
C VAL A 157 8.11 33.84 -1.93
N PHE A 158 6.92 33.32 -1.63
CA PHE A 158 6.64 31.89 -1.65
C PHE A 158 5.75 31.55 -2.84
N THR A 159 6.16 30.58 -3.65
CA THR A 159 5.37 30.08 -4.78
C THR A 159 5.21 28.56 -4.70
N GLU A 160 4.21 28.03 -5.39
CA GLU A 160 4.00 26.59 -5.43
C GLU A 160 5.03 25.90 -6.33
N CYS A 161 5.43 24.70 -5.92
CA CYS A 161 6.32 23.84 -6.67
C CYS A 161 5.72 22.45 -6.83
N SER A 162 6.20 21.70 -7.83
CA SER A 162 5.65 20.42 -8.22
C SER A 162 6.69 19.54 -8.90
N LEU A 163 6.43 18.23 -8.90
CA LEU A 163 7.20 17.23 -9.65
C LEU A 163 6.73 17.09 -11.11
N THR A 164 5.63 17.75 -11.47
CA THR A 164 5.06 17.76 -12.82
C THR A 164 4.82 19.20 -13.28
N PRO A 165 4.98 19.52 -14.57
CA PRO A 165 4.82 20.89 -15.07
C PRO A 165 3.35 21.32 -15.25
N ASN A 166 2.45 20.88 -14.37
CA ASN A 166 1.00 21.11 -14.48
C ASN A 166 0.57 22.51 -13.98
N SER A 167 1.18 23.59 -14.49
CA SER A 167 0.72 24.96 -14.24
C SER A 167 0.57 25.75 -15.55
N SER A 168 -0.38 26.68 -15.57
CA SER A 168 -0.61 27.61 -16.68
C SER A 168 0.28 28.87 -16.62
N THR A 169 1.07 29.03 -15.54
CA THR A 169 1.97 30.16 -15.34
C THR A 169 3.40 29.86 -15.81
N GLU A 170 4.25 30.89 -15.91
CA GLU A 170 5.68 30.69 -16.17
C GLU A 170 6.32 29.86 -15.04
N LEU A 171 7.09 28.84 -15.40
CA LEU A 171 7.71 27.90 -14.47
C LEU A 171 9.25 28.04 -14.49
N CYS A 172 9.84 28.11 -13.30
CA CYS A 172 11.24 27.82 -13.08
C CYS A 172 11.46 26.30 -13.12
N THR A 173 12.42 25.85 -13.93
CA THR A 173 12.74 24.41 -14.09
C THR A 173 14.11 24.11 -13.50
N TYR A 174 14.17 23.21 -12.52
CA TYR A 174 15.39 22.75 -11.88
C TYR A 174 15.64 21.29 -12.26
N LEU A 175 16.62 21.08 -13.15
CA LEU A 175 17.00 19.75 -13.62
C LEU A 175 17.99 19.11 -12.66
N TYR A 176 17.72 17.89 -12.21
CA TYR A 176 18.62 17.10 -11.37
C TYR A 176 19.24 15.95 -12.17
N GLY A 177 20.57 15.95 -12.25
CA GLY A 177 21.36 14.83 -12.77
C GLY A 177 21.21 14.55 -14.27
N ARG A 178 21.67 13.37 -14.70
CA ARG A 178 21.62 12.91 -16.10
C ARG A 178 20.29 12.25 -16.48
N ASP A 179 19.39 12.05 -15.52
CA ASP A 179 18.22 11.17 -15.64
C ASP A 179 16.91 11.90 -15.97
N GLN A 180 16.99 13.15 -16.47
CA GLN A 180 15.83 13.95 -16.90
C GLN A 180 14.78 14.21 -15.80
N GLU A 181 15.15 14.08 -14.52
CA GLU A 181 14.29 14.46 -13.41
C GLU A 181 14.27 15.98 -13.28
N ALA A 182 13.05 16.55 -13.21
CA ALA A 182 12.84 17.98 -13.15
C ALA A 182 11.93 18.32 -11.98
N PHE A 183 12.26 19.40 -11.30
CA PHE A 183 11.43 20.02 -10.28
C PHE A 183 11.01 21.40 -10.78
N TYR A 184 9.74 21.72 -10.64
CA TYR A 184 9.15 22.93 -11.19
C TYR A 184 8.66 23.81 -10.05
N CYS A 185 8.87 25.12 -10.16
CA CYS A 185 8.26 26.10 -9.28
C CYS A 185 7.65 27.21 -10.10
N GLU A 186 6.50 27.74 -9.69
CA GLU A 186 5.94 28.93 -10.31
C GLU A 186 6.90 30.11 -10.13
N LYS A 187 7.20 30.80 -11.24
CA LYS A 187 8.15 31.90 -11.22
C LYS A 187 7.51 33.11 -10.54
N PRO A 188 8.12 33.66 -9.47
CA PRO A 188 7.57 34.84 -8.82
C PRO A 188 7.66 36.06 -9.74
N PRO A 189 6.68 36.98 -9.70
CA PRO A 189 6.78 38.26 -10.40
C PRO A 189 8.05 39.01 -9.99
N HIS A 190 8.76 39.56 -10.98
CA HIS A 190 9.98 40.36 -10.77
C HIS A 190 11.12 39.66 -10.02
N MET A 191 11.17 38.32 -10.02
CA MET A 191 12.23 37.55 -9.39
C MET A 191 12.82 36.49 -10.34
N PRO A 192 14.15 36.34 -10.39
CA PRO A 192 14.80 35.32 -11.23
C PRO A 192 14.67 33.93 -10.60
N CYS A 193 14.76 32.87 -11.41
CA CYS A 193 14.60 31.50 -10.94
C CYS A 193 15.72 31.04 -10.01
N GLU A 194 16.90 31.64 -10.14
CA GLU A 194 18.08 31.41 -9.32
C GLU A 194 17.91 31.94 -7.89
N ALA A 195 16.86 32.76 -7.64
CA ALA A 195 16.56 33.27 -6.30
C ALA A 195 15.92 32.23 -5.37
N LEU A 196 15.62 31.01 -5.85
CA LEU A 196 15.12 29.93 -5.00
C LEU A 196 16.19 29.54 -3.97
N THR A 197 15.86 29.64 -2.68
CA THR A 197 16.78 29.33 -1.57
C THR A 197 16.39 28.07 -0.82
N HIS A 198 15.09 27.82 -0.63
CA HIS A 198 14.58 26.71 0.17
C HIS A 198 13.28 26.17 -0.43
N VAL A 199 13.03 24.89 -0.23
CA VAL A 199 11.73 24.27 -0.53
C VAL A 199 11.22 23.63 0.76
N ASN A 200 10.02 24.02 1.17
CA ASN A 200 9.33 23.42 2.30
C ASN A 200 8.17 22.56 1.81
N THR A 201 7.88 21.50 2.54
CA THR A 201 6.75 20.61 2.25
C THR A 201 5.69 20.66 3.34
N LYS A 202 4.44 20.46 2.94
CA LYS A 202 3.32 20.31 3.86
C LYS A 202 2.38 19.23 3.34
N ASN A 203 1.91 18.36 4.24
CA ASN A 203 0.83 17.43 3.91
C ASN A 203 -0.45 18.21 3.63
N GLN A 204 -1.09 17.90 2.51
CA GLN A 204 -2.44 18.39 2.21
C GLN A 204 -3.47 17.46 2.85
N GLU A 205 -4.55 18.04 3.38
CA GLU A 205 -5.67 17.27 3.94
C GLU A 205 -6.59 16.71 2.84
N ILE A 206 -6.01 16.06 1.83
CA ILE A 206 -6.74 15.39 0.75
C ILE A 206 -6.84 13.90 1.07
N SER A 207 -8.06 13.38 0.96
CA SER A 207 -8.35 11.95 1.03
C SER A 207 -9.02 11.51 -0.26
N TYR A 208 -8.40 10.58 -0.97
CA TYR A 208 -9.01 9.89 -2.12
C TYR A 208 -9.93 8.73 -1.72
N LEU A 209 -10.12 8.50 -0.41
CA LEU A 209 -11.16 7.63 0.14
C LEU A 209 -12.49 8.39 0.21
N THR A 210 -13.55 7.74 -0.22
CA THR A 210 -14.94 8.19 -0.02
C THR A 210 -15.28 8.21 1.46
N VAL A 211 -16.32 8.98 1.83
CA VAL A 211 -16.82 9.03 3.22
C VAL A 211 -17.16 7.64 3.76
N LYS A 212 -17.73 6.77 2.91
CA LYS A 212 -18.02 5.39 3.28
C LYS A 212 -16.74 4.60 3.52
N GLU A 213 -15.79 4.60 2.58
CA GLU A 213 -14.55 3.81 2.74
C GLU A 213 -13.75 4.21 3.99
N LYS A 214 -13.80 5.46 4.43
CA LYS A 214 -13.17 5.88 5.69
C LYS A 214 -13.64 5.05 6.88
N SER A 215 -14.91 4.60 6.89
CA SER A 215 -15.44 3.76 7.98
C SER A 215 -14.76 2.39 8.09
N LEU A 216 -14.02 1.95 7.06
CA LEU A 216 -13.25 0.69 7.11
C LEU A 216 -11.97 0.80 7.94
N PHE A 217 -11.55 2.02 8.27
CA PHE A 217 -10.27 2.31 8.92
C PHE A 217 -10.43 2.95 10.30
N HIS A 218 -11.66 3.31 10.68
CA HIS A 218 -11.98 3.77 12.02
C HIS A 218 -12.41 2.56 12.87
N LYS A 219 -11.72 2.36 13.99
CA LYS A 219 -12.03 1.35 15.01
C LYS A 219 -12.58 2.03 16.25
#